data_AF-A0A2P8DLJ1-F1
#
_entry.id   AF-A0A2P8DLJ1-F1
#
_cell.length_a   1.000
_cell.length_b   1.000
_cell.length_c   1.000
_cell.angle_alpha   90.00
_cell.angle_beta   90.00
_cell.angle_gamma   90.00
#
_symmetry.space_group_name_H-M   'P 1'
#
loop_
_entity.id
_entity.type
_entity.pdbx_description
1 polymer ?
#
loop_
_entity_poly.entity_id
_entity_poly.type
_entity_poly.pdbx_seq_one_letter_code
_entity_poly.pdbx_strand_id
1 'polypeptide(L)'
;MSTPNDNANAAALIEAFAAPRAPLADRADLAQFLREHRLVTEGAIPITLADFDEAIALRDAIRVRLRTSGAAPGGPDDPADAEVLARGQRVLDGLRVTVRLAPDPDALSPLAPAVVDEVRRGLARVAGAWAVVLSTGQWVDIKV
;
A
#
# COMPACT_ATOMS: atom_id res chain seq x y z
N MET A 1 -8.91 13.61 14.79
CA MET A 1 -9.66 14.51 13.90
C MET A 1 -8.86 14.62 12.62
N SER A 2 -9.05 13.71 11.66
CA SER A 2 -8.33 13.74 10.38
C SER A 2 -8.97 14.79 9.48
N THR A 3 -8.17 15.65 8.86
CA THR A 3 -8.71 16.71 8.01
C THR A 3 -9.12 16.15 6.64
N PRO A 4 -10.18 16.66 6.00
CA PRO A 4 -10.63 16.18 4.69
C PRO A 4 -9.55 16.19 3.60
N ASN A 5 -8.59 17.13 3.68
CA ASN A 5 -7.47 17.24 2.75
C ASN A 5 -6.46 16.09 2.91
N ASP A 6 -6.20 15.64 4.14
CA ASP A 6 -5.28 14.53 4.39
C ASP A 6 -5.84 13.21 3.85
N ASN A 7 -7.17 13.03 3.94
CA ASN A 7 -7.86 11.86 3.41
C ASN A 7 -7.83 11.84 1.86
N ALA A 8 -8.11 12.98 1.22
CA ALA A 8 -8.02 13.12 -0.23
C ALA A 8 -6.59 12.84 -0.75
N ASN A 9 -5.57 13.32 -0.03
CA ASN A 9 -4.17 13.04 -0.34
C ASN A 9 -3.83 11.54 -0.19
N ALA A 10 -4.38 10.87 0.83
CA ALA A 10 -4.19 9.44 1.03
C ALA A 10 -4.84 8.60 -0.09
N ALA A 11 -6.08 8.93 -0.49
CA ALA A 11 -6.76 8.27 -1.59
C ALA A 11 -6.01 8.44 -2.92
N ALA A 12 -5.57 9.67 -3.23
CA ALA A 12 -4.78 9.95 -4.43
C ALA A 12 -3.44 9.20 -4.46
N LEU A 13 -2.78 9.05 -3.30
CA LEU A 13 -1.54 8.27 -3.20
C LEU A 13 -1.79 6.78 -3.48
N ILE A 14 -2.87 6.21 -2.93
CA ILE A 14 -3.22 4.80 -3.14
C ILE A 14 -3.64 4.55 -4.59
N GLU A 15 -4.42 5.45 -5.19
CA GLU A 15 -4.78 5.38 -6.60
C GLU A 15 -3.52 5.42 -7.49
N ALA A 16 -2.60 6.35 -7.25
CA ALA A 16 -1.35 6.44 -8.01
C ALA A 16 -0.47 5.20 -7.85
N PHE A 17 -0.38 4.64 -6.63
CA PHE A 17 0.40 3.43 -6.37
C PHE A 17 -0.20 2.19 -7.06
N ALA A 18 -1.53 2.07 -7.04
CA ALA A 18 -2.25 0.92 -7.56
C ALA A 18 -2.65 1.06 -9.04
N ALA A 19 -2.49 2.22 -9.68
CA ALA A 19 -2.89 2.43 -11.07
C ALA A 19 -2.20 1.45 -12.04
N PRO A 20 -2.92 0.83 -12.99
CA PRO A 20 -2.36 -0.11 -13.98
C PRO A 20 -1.22 0.48 -14.83
N ARG A 21 -1.28 1.80 -15.02
CA ARG A 21 -0.32 2.58 -15.81
C ARG A 21 0.78 3.24 -14.99
N ALA A 22 0.78 3.07 -13.66
CA ALA A 22 1.89 3.55 -12.85
C ALA A 22 3.17 2.77 -13.23
N PRO A 23 4.26 3.47 -13.60
CA PRO A 23 5.54 2.86 -13.93
C PRO A 23 6.15 2.38 -12.62
N LEU A 24 5.73 1.19 -12.21
CA LEU A 24 6.31 0.38 -11.14
C LEU A 24 6.73 -0.95 -11.79
N ALA A 25 7.41 -0.86 -12.94
CA ALA A 25 7.87 -2.01 -13.71
C ALA A 25 9.28 -2.45 -13.27
N ASP A 26 10.06 -1.53 -12.71
CA ASP A 26 11.39 -1.81 -12.18
C ASP A 26 11.76 -0.95 -10.94
N ARG A 27 13.02 -1.05 -10.51
CA ARG A 27 13.54 -0.34 -9.34
C ARG A 27 13.71 1.17 -9.57
N ALA A 28 14.01 1.61 -10.79
CA ALA A 28 14.14 3.03 -11.10
C ALA A 28 12.76 3.71 -11.05
N ASP A 29 11.77 3.02 -11.61
CA ASP A 29 10.34 3.29 -11.51
C ASP A 29 9.86 3.44 -10.05
N LEU A 30 10.20 2.46 -9.19
CA LEU A 30 9.90 2.56 -7.75
C LEU A 30 10.59 3.78 -7.09
N ALA A 31 11.86 4.03 -7.39
CA ALA A 31 12.56 5.20 -6.86
C ALA A 31 11.91 6.51 -7.31
N GLN A 32 11.48 6.57 -8.57
CA GLN A 32 10.81 7.72 -9.16
C GLN A 32 9.47 7.98 -8.46
N PHE A 33 8.63 6.95 -8.33
CA PHE A 33 7.36 7.02 -7.61
C PHE A 33 7.54 7.55 -6.18
N LEU A 34 8.50 6.98 -5.43
CA LEU A 34 8.78 7.40 -4.06
C LEU A 34 9.19 8.88 -3.98
N ARG A 35 9.95 9.39 -4.95
CA ARG A 35 10.34 10.81 -5.01
C ARG A 35 9.20 11.74 -5.40
N GLU A 36 8.44 11.38 -6.45
CA GLU A 36 7.31 12.17 -6.94
C GLU A 36 6.26 12.39 -5.85
N HIS A 37 6.01 11.35 -5.04
CA HIS A 37 5.08 11.41 -3.92
C HIS A 37 5.74 11.84 -2.60
N ARG A 38 7.00 12.28 -2.62
CA ARG A 38 7.77 12.77 -1.46
C ARG A 38 7.79 11.78 -0.27
N LEU A 39 7.81 10.49 -0.58
CA LEU A 39 7.83 9.41 0.39
C LEU A 39 9.23 9.11 0.93
N VAL A 40 10.25 9.65 0.27
CA VAL A 40 11.68 9.52 0.57
C VAL A 40 12.38 10.86 0.32
N THR A 41 13.54 11.06 0.93
CA THR A 41 14.38 12.25 0.66
C THR A 41 15.03 12.17 -0.73
N GLU A 42 15.31 13.30 -1.37
CA GLU A 42 15.82 13.40 -2.77
C GLU A 42 17.18 12.72 -3.05
N GLY A 43 17.84 12.15 -2.04
CA GLY A 43 19.10 11.45 -2.18
C GLY A 43 19.07 10.20 -3.09
N ALA A 44 20.25 9.65 -3.35
CA ALA A 44 20.38 8.34 -3.96
C ALA A 44 19.86 7.28 -2.98
N ILE A 45 18.89 6.48 -3.41
CA ILE A 45 18.27 5.45 -2.57
C ILE A 45 18.62 4.11 -3.20
N PRO A 46 19.47 3.29 -2.55
CA PRO A 46 19.75 1.95 -3.04
C PRO A 46 18.52 1.08 -2.81
N ILE A 47 17.74 0.86 -3.87
CA ILE A 47 16.61 -0.08 -3.85
C ILE A 47 17.15 -1.47 -4.14
N THR A 48 17.04 -2.37 -3.17
CA THR A 48 17.39 -3.78 -3.36
C THR A 48 16.30 -4.50 -4.16
N LEU A 49 16.61 -5.68 -4.69
CA LEU A 49 15.59 -6.51 -5.33
C LEU A 49 14.49 -6.91 -4.33
N ALA A 50 14.86 -7.18 -3.07
CA ALA A 50 13.91 -7.53 -2.03
C ALA A 50 12.93 -6.37 -1.74
N ASP A 51 13.40 -5.12 -1.69
CA ASP A 51 12.52 -3.97 -1.46
C ASP A 51 11.53 -3.78 -2.62
N PHE A 52 12.00 -4.03 -3.85
CA PHE A 52 11.13 -3.99 -5.02
C PHE A 52 10.08 -5.10 -4.99
N ASP A 53 10.47 -6.33 -4.67
CA ASP A 53 9.54 -7.45 -4.53
C ASP A 53 8.50 -7.21 -3.42
N GLU A 54 8.90 -6.58 -2.31
CA GLU A 54 7.99 -6.15 -1.24
C GLU A 54 7.01 -5.08 -1.74
N ALA A 55 7.47 -4.09 -2.51
CA ALA A 55 6.64 -3.04 -3.09
C ALA A 55 5.60 -3.59 -4.09
N ILE A 56 6.01 -4.51 -4.97
CA ILE A 56 5.12 -5.17 -5.93
C ILE A 56 4.09 -6.03 -5.21
N ALA A 57 4.50 -6.81 -4.21
CA ALA A 57 3.59 -7.61 -3.41
C ALA A 57 2.53 -6.77 -2.69
N LEU A 58 2.92 -5.61 -2.15
CA LEU A 58 2.00 -4.68 -1.51
C LEU A 58 1.02 -4.06 -2.53
N ARG A 59 1.52 -3.64 -3.70
CA ARG A 59 0.69 -3.07 -4.78
C ARG A 59 -0.36 -4.06 -5.26
N ASP A 60 0.06 -5.29 -5.53
CA ASP A 60 -0.83 -6.30 -6.09
C ASP A 60 -1.93 -6.69 -5.08
N ALA A 61 -1.60 -6.75 -3.79
CA ALA A 61 -2.58 -6.95 -2.73
C ALA A 61 -3.60 -5.80 -2.60
N ILE A 62 -3.15 -4.54 -2.71
CA ILE A 62 -4.04 -3.37 -2.74
C ILE A 62 -4.95 -3.44 -3.98
N ARG A 63 -4.41 -3.78 -5.16
CA ARG A 63 -5.20 -3.92 -6.40
C ARG A 63 -6.27 -5.00 -6.27
N VAL A 64 -5.92 -6.18 -5.74
CA VAL A 64 -6.90 -7.25 -5.45
C VAL A 64 -8.03 -6.69 -4.60
N ARG A 65 -7.70 -6.03 -3.50
CA ARG A 65 -8.71 -5.48 -2.58
C ARG A 65 -9.60 -4.42 -3.23
N LEU A 66 -9.04 -3.57 -4.08
CA LEU A 66 -9.80 -2.56 -4.83
C LEU A 66 -10.72 -3.21 -5.88
N ARG A 67 -10.27 -4.25 -6.60
CA ARG A 67 -11.12 -5.00 -7.55
C ARG A 67 -12.30 -5.68 -6.87
N THR A 68 -12.09 -6.27 -5.70
CA THR A 68 -13.13 -6.97 -4.95
C THR A 68 -14.25 -6.02 -4.46
N SER A 69 -14.00 -4.71 -4.40
CA SER A 69 -14.99 -3.68 -4.03
C SER A 69 -15.96 -3.31 -5.16
N GLY A 70 -15.59 -3.58 -6.41
CA GLY A 70 -16.28 -3.06 -7.61
C GLY A 70 -17.29 -3.99 -8.28
N ALA A 71 -17.73 -5.09 -7.63
CA ALA A 71 -18.61 -6.09 -8.23
C ALA A 71 -18.04 -6.76 -9.52
N ALA A 72 -16.76 -7.15 -9.49
CA ALA A 72 -16.21 -8.09 -10.46
C ALA A 72 -16.32 -9.54 -9.94
N PRO A 73 -16.60 -10.55 -10.79
CA PRO A 73 -16.54 -11.96 -10.39
C PRO A 73 -15.09 -12.31 -10.00
N GLY A 74 -14.89 -12.73 -8.75
CA GLY A 74 -13.56 -12.87 -8.13
C GLY A 74 -13.52 -12.18 -6.77
N GLY A 75 -14.45 -12.56 -5.88
CA GLY A 75 -14.44 -12.11 -4.50
C GLY A 75 -13.21 -12.63 -3.73
N PRO A 76 -13.10 -12.34 -2.41
CA PRO A 76 -12.00 -12.82 -1.57
C PRO A 76 -11.88 -14.36 -1.48
N ASP A 77 -12.78 -15.08 -2.15
CA ASP A 77 -12.91 -16.53 -2.20
C ASP A 77 -12.11 -17.18 -3.35
N ASP A 78 -11.44 -16.39 -4.22
CA ASP A 78 -10.45 -16.96 -5.14
C ASP A 78 -9.15 -17.26 -4.36
N PRO A 79 -8.68 -18.52 -4.33
CA PRO A 79 -7.47 -18.89 -3.60
C PRO A 79 -6.22 -18.14 -4.08
N ALA A 80 -6.16 -17.73 -5.36
CA ALA A 80 -5.07 -16.92 -5.88
C ALA A 80 -5.07 -15.50 -5.29
N ASP A 81 -6.24 -14.88 -5.19
CA ASP A 81 -6.38 -13.56 -4.56
C ASP A 81 -6.09 -13.63 -3.05
N ALA A 82 -6.47 -14.71 -2.38
CA ALA A 82 -6.14 -14.96 -0.97
C ALA A 82 -4.62 -15.06 -0.73
N GLU A 83 -3.87 -15.72 -1.63
CA GLU A 83 -2.41 -15.80 -1.55
C GLU A 83 -1.75 -14.43 -1.75
N VAL A 84 -2.24 -13.64 -2.72
CA VAL A 84 -1.74 -12.29 -2.99
C VAL A 84 -1.98 -11.38 -1.77
N LEU A 85 -3.16 -11.44 -1.17
CA LEU A 85 -3.47 -10.72 0.07
C LEU A 85 -2.58 -11.16 1.24
N ALA A 86 -2.35 -12.47 1.41
CA ALA A 86 -1.46 -12.99 2.45
C ALA A 86 0.00 -12.56 2.24
N ARG A 87 0.44 -12.44 0.99
CA ARG A 87 1.78 -11.92 0.67
C ARG A 87 1.90 -10.44 1.01
N GLY A 88 0.92 -9.62 0.63
CA GLY A 88 0.88 -8.21 1.03
C GLY A 88 0.84 -8.05 2.56
N GLN A 89 0.11 -8.91 3.27
CA GLN A 89 0.02 -8.85 4.73
C GLN A 89 1.36 -9.14 5.41
N ARG A 90 2.13 -10.10 4.89
CA ARG A 90 3.50 -10.38 5.34
C ARG A 90 4.43 -9.17 5.16
N VAL A 91 4.28 -8.40 4.07
CA VAL A 91 5.03 -7.15 3.88
C VAL A 91 4.67 -6.13 4.96
N LEU A 92 3.38 -5.93 5.24
CA LEU A 92 2.94 -5.01 6.29
C LEU A 92 3.48 -5.40 7.68
N ASP A 93 3.45 -6.69 7.99
CA ASP A 93 4.01 -7.24 9.24
C ASP A 93 5.53 -6.98 9.31
N GLY A 94 6.25 -7.16 8.20
CA GLY A 94 7.69 -6.89 8.08
C GLY A 94 8.07 -5.40 8.15
N LEU A 95 7.15 -4.51 7.74
CA LEU A 95 7.28 -3.05 7.94
C LEU A 95 6.94 -2.63 9.38
N ARG A 96 6.47 -3.56 10.22
CA ARG A 96 5.95 -3.32 11.58
C ARG A 96 4.81 -2.30 11.61
N VAL A 97 4.00 -2.27 10.55
CA VAL A 97 2.80 -1.44 10.48
C VAL A 97 1.61 -2.30 10.87
N THR A 98 0.78 -1.85 11.80
CA THR A 98 -0.38 -2.61 12.31
C THR A 98 -1.62 -2.54 11.41
N VAL A 99 -1.45 -2.15 10.15
CA VAL A 99 -2.54 -2.09 9.19
C VAL A 99 -2.80 -3.49 8.61
N ARG A 100 -4.08 -3.81 8.39
CA ARG A 100 -4.51 -5.06 7.74
C ARG A 100 -5.08 -4.77 6.36
N LEU A 101 -4.88 -5.68 5.41
CA LEU A 101 -5.43 -5.55 4.04
C LEU A 101 -6.94 -5.84 3.98
N ALA A 102 -7.45 -6.68 4.88
CA ALA A 102 -8.88 -6.92 5.08
C ALA A 102 -9.33 -6.30 6.42
N PRO A 103 -10.53 -5.69 6.48
CA PRO A 103 -11.06 -5.11 7.71
C PRO A 103 -11.51 -6.21 8.69
N ASP A 104 -11.06 -6.12 9.94
CA ASP A 104 -11.48 -6.93 11.10
C ASP A 104 -11.83 -5.96 12.25
N PRO A 105 -13.04 -6.04 12.84
CA PRO A 105 -13.48 -5.12 13.91
C PRO A 105 -12.73 -5.26 15.25
N ASP A 106 -11.94 -6.32 15.49
CA ASP A 106 -11.35 -6.61 16.82
C ASP A 106 -9.84 -6.33 16.97
N ALA A 107 -9.20 -5.66 16.00
CA ALA A 107 -7.74 -5.45 16.04
C ALA A 107 -7.30 -4.21 16.87
N LEU A 108 -6.48 -4.46 17.92
CA LEU A 108 -5.89 -3.46 18.81
C LEU A 108 -4.76 -2.60 18.17
N SER A 109 -4.60 -1.40 18.74
CA SER A 109 -3.80 -0.21 18.35
C SER A 109 -2.31 -0.37 17.94
N PRO A 110 -1.70 0.63 17.25
CA PRO A 110 -0.40 0.50 16.58
C PRO A 110 0.86 0.53 17.46
N LEU A 111 1.83 -0.31 17.12
CA LEU A 111 3.23 -0.15 17.53
C LEU A 111 3.97 0.75 16.52
N ALA A 112 4.77 1.69 17.03
CA ALA A 112 5.56 2.60 16.22
C ALA A 112 6.69 1.87 15.44
N PRO A 113 6.97 2.24 14.18
CA PRO A 113 7.97 1.56 13.38
C PRO A 113 9.39 1.97 13.80
N ALA A 114 10.24 0.99 14.07
CA ALA A 114 11.69 1.16 14.03
C ALA A 114 12.13 0.97 12.58
N VAL A 115 12.41 2.05 11.84
CA VAL A 115 12.78 1.94 10.42
C VAL A 115 14.29 2.13 10.24
N VAL A 116 14.93 1.11 9.66
CA VAL A 116 16.39 1.02 9.40
C VAL A 116 16.77 1.49 7.97
N ASP A 117 15.79 1.77 7.08
CA ASP A 117 16.06 2.19 5.70
C ASP A 117 14.98 3.14 5.10
N GLU A 118 15.37 4.06 4.20
CA GLU A 118 14.48 5.06 3.57
C GLU A 118 13.38 4.42 2.70
N VAL A 119 13.67 3.32 2.00
CA VAL A 119 12.67 2.63 1.15
C VAL A 119 11.55 2.06 2.01
N ARG A 120 11.90 1.36 3.10
CA ARG A 120 10.92 0.88 4.08
C ARG A 120 10.10 2.02 4.67
N ARG A 121 10.70 3.20 4.87
CA ARG A 121 9.96 4.38 5.35
C ARG A 121 8.94 4.85 4.31
N GLY A 122 9.32 4.86 3.04
CA GLY A 122 8.41 5.17 1.93
C GLY A 122 7.25 4.17 1.85
N LEU A 123 7.53 2.87 1.90
CA LEU A 123 6.51 1.82 1.92
C LEU A 123 5.59 1.91 3.15
N ALA A 124 6.14 2.21 4.34
CA ALA A 124 5.34 2.40 5.54
C ALA A 124 4.37 3.59 5.42
N ARG A 125 4.74 4.64 4.68
CA ARG A 125 3.84 5.78 4.39
C ARG A 125 2.71 5.39 3.43
N VAL A 126 2.99 4.58 2.40
CA VAL A 126 1.94 4.00 1.53
C VAL A 126 0.99 3.12 2.35
N ALA A 127 1.53 2.28 3.22
CA ALA A 127 0.73 1.46 4.14
C ALA A 127 -0.12 2.32 5.10
N GLY A 128 0.42 3.44 5.59
CA GLY A 128 -0.32 4.41 6.39
C GLY A 128 -1.46 5.08 5.63
N ALA A 129 -1.24 5.48 4.37
CA ALA A 129 -2.29 6.02 3.51
C ALA A 129 -3.39 4.99 3.25
N TRP A 130 -3.02 3.72 3.06
CA TRP A 130 -3.97 2.63 2.94
C TRP A 130 -4.83 2.47 4.20
N ALA A 131 -4.25 2.59 5.40
CA ALA A 131 -4.99 2.57 6.65
C ALA A 131 -6.05 3.69 6.73
N VAL A 132 -5.69 4.90 6.29
CA VAL A 132 -6.59 6.06 6.24
C VAL A 132 -7.74 5.79 5.28
N VAL A 133 -7.44 5.33 4.06
CA VAL A 133 -8.45 4.99 3.05
C VAL A 133 -9.40 3.89 3.53
N LEU A 134 -8.89 2.86 4.23
CA LEU A 134 -9.74 1.82 4.84
C LEU A 134 -10.66 2.37 5.92
N SER A 135 -10.12 3.16 6.86
CA SER A 135 -10.89 3.70 7.99
C SER A 135 -11.98 4.71 7.57
N THR A 136 -11.80 5.35 6.42
CA THR A 136 -12.74 6.34 5.86
C THR A 136 -13.72 5.74 4.86
N GLY A 137 -13.53 4.49 4.43
CA GLY A 137 -14.36 3.85 3.40
C GLY A 137 -14.11 4.32 1.97
N GLN A 138 -13.17 5.25 1.75
CA GLN A 138 -12.89 5.83 0.42
C GLN A 138 -12.37 4.83 -0.61
N TRP A 139 -11.91 3.65 -0.18
CA TRP A 139 -11.43 2.58 -1.07
C TRP A 139 -12.49 2.12 -2.09
N VAL A 140 -13.79 2.28 -1.80
CA VAL A 140 -14.89 1.91 -2.70
C VAL A 140 -14.95 2.82 -3.94
N ASP A 141 -14.46 4.06 -3.84
CA ASP A 141 -14.49 5.04 -4.93
C ASP A 141 -13.24 4.97 -5.81
N ILE A 142 -12.20 4.25 -5.38
CA ILE A 142 -10.92 4.12 -6.11
C ILE A 142 -11.06 3.06 -7.20
N LYS A 143 -10.78 3.44 -8.45
CA LYS A 143 -10.84 2.54 -9.61
C LYS A 143 -9.45 2.19 -10.09
N VAL A 144 -9.17 0.88 -10.24
CA VAL A 144 -7.89 0.32 -10.72
C VAL A 144 -8.11 -0.73 -11.79
#